data_AF-A0A8J3IDJ7-F1
#
_entry.id   AF-A0A8J3IDJ7-F1
#
_cell.length_a   1.000
_cell.length_b   1.000
_cell.length_c   1.000
_cell.angle_alpha   90.00
_cell.angle_beta   90.00
_cell.angle_gamma   90.00
#
_symmetry.space_group_name_H-M   'P 1'
#
loop_
_entity.id
_entity.type
_entity.pdbx_description
1 polymer ?
#
loop_
_entity_poly.entity_id
_entity_poly.type
_entity_poly.pdbx_seq_one_letter_code
_entity_poly.pdbx_strand_id
1 'polypeptide(L)'
;MQTQETQTELIQRRPILSARQVAVAVIFGAIAAAFELLQITIPGYLPGVNFNFGGIWLTLATMIGGPIVGAVVTFVDSITGQVGVIGWPGYMIHVLILAAFYPRVYRIKGTFRRLGAFLLLTAVALFFQYWWWIGLYSFILKIIPFWAQLSVQAFAYWGYLAIYFVVPAIVLWQVPKYVAPQWRWPWERFKDEEIG
;
A
#
# COMPACT_ATOMS: atom_id res chain seq x y z
N MET A 1 32.28 -15.87 -50.07
CA MET A 1 32.22 -15.00 -48.87
C MET A 1 30.77 -14.62 -48.67
N GLN A 2 30.07 -15.28 -47.75
CA GLN A 2 28.71 -14.91 -47.35
C GLN A 2 28.81 -14.24 -45.98
N THR A 3 28.49 -12.94 -45.95
CA THR A 3 28.30 -12.18 -44.71
C THR A 3 27.01 -12.65 -44.07
N GLN A 4 27.11 -13.35 -42.94
CA GLN A 4 25.97 -13.63 -42.08
C GLN A 4 25.55 -12.33 -41.40
N GLU A 5 24.37 -11.81 -41.76
CA GLU A 5 23.70 -10.75 -41.01
C GLU A 5 23.22 -11.35 -39.68
N THR A 6 23.90 -11.00 -38.59
CA THR A 6 23.43 -11.28 -37.24
C THR A 6 22.14 -10.47 -37.02
N GLN A 7 20.99 -11.09 -37.23
CA GLN A 7 19.70 -10.50 -36.88
C GLN A 7 19.65 -10.28 -35.37
N THR A 8 19.67 -9.02 -34.95
CA THR A 8 19.48 -8.62 -33.56
C THR A 8 18.03 -8.96 -33.18
N GLU A 9 17.81 -10.14 -32.63
CA GLU A 9 16.51 -10.56 -32.12
C GLU A 9 16.09 -9.57 -31.02
N LEU A 10 15.02 -8.81 -31.27
CA LEU A 10 14.46 -7.90 -30.28
C LEU A 10 13.90 -8.73 -29.12
N ILE A 11 14.68 -8.85 -28.04
CA ILE A 11 14.24 -9.48 -26.80
C ILE A 11 13.04 -8.69 -26.27
N GLN A 12 11.83 -9.15 -26.56
CA GLN A 12 10.58 -8.56 -26.09
C GLN A 12 10.49 -8.77 -24.58
N ARG A 13 10.89 -7.75 -23.80
CA ARG A 13 10.81 -7.79 -22.35
C ARG A 13 9.34 -7.89 -21.93
N ARG A 14 9.01 -8.89 -21.11
CA ARG A 14 7.67 -9.01 -20.53
C ARG A 14 7.41 -7.79 -19.63
N PRO A 15 6.20 -7.21 -19.68
CA PRO A 15 5.86 -6.08 -18.81
C PRO A 15 5.92 -6.49 -17.34
N ILE A 16 6.43 -5.58 -16.50
CA ILE A 16 6.61 -5.81 -15.06
C ILE A 16 5.26 -6.00 -14.34
N LEU A 17 4.20 -5.39 -14.87
CA LEU A 17 2.84 -5.46 -14.34
C LEU A 17 1.91 -6.19 -15.32
N SER A 18 1.06 -7.06 -14.77
CA SER A 18 -0.07 -7.63 -15.52
C SER A 18 -1.16 -6.59 -15.78
N ALA A 19 -2.01 -6.83 -16.79
CA ALA A 19 -3.17 -5.98 -17.07
C ALA A 19 -4.08 -5.80 -15.84
N ARG A 20 -4.23 -6.84 -15.02
CA ARG A 20 -4.95 -6.78 -13.75
C ARG A 20 -4.30 -5.80 -12.76
N GLN A 21 -2.99 -5.85 -12.60
CA GLN A 21 -2.25 -4.94 -11.72
C GLN A 21 -2.37 -3.49 -12.19
N VAL A 22 -2.31 -3.26 -13.50
CA VAL A 22 -2.54 -1.92 -14.08
C VAL A 22 -3.96 -1.44 -13.80
N ALA A 23 -4.98 -2.27 -14.02
CA ALA A 23 -6.37 -1.90 -13.74
C ALA A 23 -6.59 -1.55 -12.25
N VAL A 24 -6.02 -2.34 -11.34
CA VAL A 24 -6.06 -2.10 -9.89
C VAL A 24 -5.38 -0.79 -9.53
N ALA A 25 -4.21 -0.50 -10.11
CA ALA A 25 -3.49 0.75 -9.90
C ALA A 25 -4.30 1.97 -10.36
N VAL A 26 -4.93 1.88 -11.55
CA VAL A 26 -5.76 2.96 -12.10
C VAL A 26 -7.01 3.18 -11.24
N ILE A 27 -7.76 2.12 -10.93
CA ILE A 27 -9.02 2.24 -10.18
C ILE A 27 -8.76 2.77 -8.77
N PHE A 28 -7.87 2.14 -8.01
CA PHE A 28 -7.62 2.57 -6.63
C PHE A 28 -6.83 3.87 -6.56
N GLY A 29 -5.95 4.15 -7.52
CA GLY A 29 -5.27 5.43 -7.62
C GLY A 29 -6.24 6.58 -7.89
N ALA A 30 -7.17 6.40 -8.83
CA ALA A 30 -8.21 7.39 -9.12
C ALA A 30 -9.15 7.61 -7.92
N ILE A 31 -9.55 6.54 -7.24
CA ILE A 31 -10.41 6.67 -6.04
C ILE A 31 -9.65 7.35 -4.90
N ALA A 32 -8.40 6.97 -4.64
CA ALA A 32 -7.58 7.61 -3.61
C ALA A 32 -7.42 9.12 -3.87
N ALA A 33 -7.04 9.49 -5.10
CA ALA A 33 -6.97 10.88 -5.53
C ALA A 33 -8.31 11.61 -5.38
N ALA A 34 -9.43 10.99 -5.77
CA ALA A 34 -10.75 11.60 -5.65
C ALA A 34 -11.12 11.86 -4.18
N PHE A 35 -10.81 10.94 -3.28
CA PHE A 35 -11.07 11.10 -1.85
C PHE A 35 -10.27 12.27 -1.25
N GLU A 36 -9.00 12.40 -1.61
CA GLU A 36 -8.16 13.52 -1.19
C GLU A 36 -8.63 14.85 -1.82
N LEU A 37 -8.85 14.89 -3.14
CA LEU A 37 -9.27 16.12 -3.83
C LEU A 37 -10.64 16.63 -3.37
N LEU A 38 -11.59 15.74 -3.13
CA LEU A 38 -12.93 16.09 -2.67
C LEU A 38 -13.01 16.25 -1.15
N GLN A 39 -11.89 16.06 -0.43
CA GLN A 39 -11.81 16.11 1.03
C GLN A 39 -12.84 15.18 1.71
N ILE A 40 -13.13 14.03 1.08
CA ILE A 40 -13.94 12.96 1.68
C ILE A 40 -13.10 12.36 2.81
N THR A 41 -13.30 12.87 4.02
CA THR A 41 -12.44 12.64 5.18
C THR A 41 -13.26 12.69 6.46
N ILE A 42 -12.75 12.15 7.57
CA ILE A 42 -13.37 12.29 8.89
C ILE A 42 -12.64 13.41 9.64
N PRO A 43 -13.35 14.45 10.12
CA PRO A 43 -12.70 15.54 10.85
C PRO A 43 -12.16 15.09 12.21
N GLY A 44 -11.14 15.79 12.72
CA GLY A 44 -10.68 15.63 14.11
C GLY A 44 -9.39 14.84 14.32
N TYR A 45 -8.50 14.74 13.32
CA TYR A 45 -7.19 14.11 13.48
C TYR A 45 -6.16 15.07 14.10
N LEU A 46 -5.88 16.20 13.44
CA LEU A 46 -5.06 17.30 13.96
C LEU A 46 -5.75 18.64 13.63
N PRO A 47 -5.37 19.76 14.28
CA PRO A 47 -5.83 21.08 13.85
C PRO A 47 -5.52 21.30 12.36
N GLY A 48 -6.58 21.38 11.54
CA GLY A 48 -6.46 21.54 10.08
C GLY A 48 -6.12 20.27 9.29
N VAL A 49 -6.07 19.09 9.92
CA VAL A 49 -5.81 17.79 9.24
C VAL A 49 -6.91 16.81 9.60
N ASN A 50 -7.45 16.13 8.59
CA ASN A 50 -8.53 15.16 8.75
C ASN A 50 -8.00 13.73 8.66
N PHE A 51 -8.76 12.77 9.20
CA PHE A 51 -8.53 11.36 8.92
C PHE A 51 -8.89 11.09 7.46
N ASN A 52 -7.87 10.82 6.66
CA ASN A 52 -8.06 10.43 5.27
C ASN A 52 -8.34 8.93 5.13
N PHE A 53 -8.92 8.57 3.99
CA PHE A 53 -9.24 7.18 3.66
C PHE A 53 -8.21 6.53 2.72
N GLY A 54 -7.08 7.19 2.44
CA GLY A 54 -5.96 6.62 1.65
C GLY A 54 -5.52 5.25 2.17
N GLY A 55 -5.65 5.05 3.49
CA GLY A 55 -5.49 3.79 4.22
C GLY A 55 -6.25 2.57 3.68
N ILE A 56 -7.46 2.78 3.18
CA ILE A 56 -8.27 1.72 2.59
C ILE A 56 -7.68 1.33 1.24
N TRP A 57 -7.40 2.34 0.42
CA TRP A 57 -7.02 2.16 -0.99
C TRP A 57 -5.62 1.58 -1.12
N LEU A 58 -4.63 2.04 -0.34
CA LEU A 58 -3.31 1.41 -0.37
C LEU A 58 -3.37 -0.04 0.06
N THR A 59 -4.16 -0.36 1.10
CA THR A 59 -4.20 -1.71 1.66
C THR A 59 -4.78 -2.68 0.64
N LEU A 60 -5.93 -2.32 0.02
CA LEU A 60 -6.53 -3.10 -1.06
C LEU A 60 -5.60 -3.23 -2.28
N ALA A 61 -5.03 -2.11 -2.72
CA ALA A 61 -4.10 -2.09 -3.86
C ALA A 61 -2.89 -3.01 -3.63
N THR A 62 -2.34 -3.01 -2.42
CA THR A 62 -1.21 -3.85 -2.03
C THR A 62 -1.61 -5.32 -1.94
N MET A 63 -2.76 -5.64 -1.34
CA MET A 63 -3.27 -7.01 -1.25
C MET A 63 -3.48 -7.62 -2.64
N ILE A 64 -4.09 -6.87 -3.55
CA ILE A 64 -4.55 -7.35 -4.87
C ILE A 64 -3.43 -7.28 -5.91
N GLY A 65 -2.68 -6.18 -5.93
CA GLY A 65 -1.72 -5.86 -6.98
C GLY A 65 -0.25 -5.94 -6.55
N GLY A 66 0.01 -6.06 -5.25
CA GLY A 66 1.35 -6.18 -4.70
C GLY A 66 2.05 -4.85 -4.45
N PRO A 67 3.36 -4.90 -4.13
CA PRO A 67 4.11 -3.75 -3.64
C PRO A 67 4.21 -2.62 -4.67
N ILE A 68 4.39 -2.93 -5.96
CA ILE A 68 4.45 -1.91 -7.02
C ILE A 68 3.10 -1.18 -7.14
N VAL A 69 1.99 -1.92 -7.14
CA VAL A 69 0.66 -1.33 -7.28
C VAL A 69 0.31 -0.50 -6.04
N GLY A 70 0.61 -0.98 -4.84
CA GLY A 70 0.50 -0.21 -3.61
C GLY A 70 1.34 1.08 -3.65
N ALA A 71 2.56 1.01 -4.19
CA ALA A 71 3.44 2.16 -4.35
C ALA A 71 2.87 3.21 -5.30
N VAL A 72 2.32 2.80 -6.44
CA VAL A 72 1.68 3.70 -7.41
C VAL A 72 0.45 4.37 -6.79
N VAL A 73 -0.41 3.61 -6.13
CA VAL A 73 -1.63 4.16 -5.51
C VAL A 73 -1.28 5.17 -4.42
N THR A 74 -0.33 4.85 -3.55
CA THR A 74 0.11 5.77 -2.49
C THR A 74 0.84 6.99 -3.03
N PHE A 75 1.53 6.86 -4.17
CA PHE A 75 2.15 8.01 -4.84
C PHE A 75 1.09 8.96 -5.39
N VAL A 76 0.08 8.43 -6.07
CA VAL A 76 -1.05 9.20 -6.61
C VAL A 76 -1.81 9.90 -5.47
N ASP A 77 -2.12 9.16 -4.40
CA ASP A 77 -2.71 9.71 -3.17
C ASP A 77 -1.88 10.86 -2.59
N SER A 78 -0.56 10.69 -2.54
CA SER A 78 0.37 11.70 -2.02
C SER A 78 0.49 12.94 -2.92
N ILE A 79 0.24 12.86 -4.23
CA ILE A 79 0.23 14.05 -5.10
C ILE A 79 -0.94 14.97 -4.71
N THR A 80 -2.09 14.38 -4.40
CA THR A 80 -3.33 15.11 -4.10
C THR A 80 -3.53 15.37 -2.61
N GLY A 81 -2.79 14.67 -1.75
CA GLY A 81 -2.99 14.69 -0.32
C GLY A 81 -2.41 15.91 0.38
N GLN A 82 -2.92 16.19 1.59
CA GLN A 82 -2.61 17.39 2.38
C GLN A 82 -1.11 17.57 2.70
N VAL A 83 -0.36 16.46 2.83
CA VAL A 83 1.08 16.50 3.11
C VAL A 83 1.92 16.53 1.83
N GLY A 84 1.33 16.21 0.68
CA GLY A 84 2.03 16.12 -0.58
C GLY A 84 2.97 14.92 -0.69
N VAL A 85 3.78 14.93 -1.76
CA VAL A 85 4.69 13.83 -2.16
C VAL A 85 5.73 13.48 -1.08
N ILE A 86 6.07 14.41 -0.17
CA ILE A 86 6.99 14.13 0.94
C ILE A 86 6.42 13.12 1.96
N GLY A 87 5.09 12.94 2.00
CA GLY A 87 4.43 11.93 2.79
C GLY A 87 4.53 10.52 2.22
N TRP A 88 4.83 10.39 0.91
CA TRP A 88 4.84 9.12 0.19
C TRP A 88 5.73 8.03 0.82
N PRO A 89 6.97 8.31 1.27
CA PRO A 89 7.80 7.29 1.90
C PRO A 89 7.18 6.71 3.17
N GLY A 90 6.37 7.48 3.90
CA GLY A 90 5.64 7.00 5.08
C GLY A 90 4.62 5.92 4.72
N TYR A 91 3.85 6.14 3.66
CA TYR A 91 2.92 5.13 3.15
C TYR A 91 3.66 3.90 2.59
N MET A 92 4.81 4.10 1.96
CA MET A 92 5.64 3.00 1.44
C MET A 92 6.08 2.01 2.51
N ILE A 93 6.38 2.47 3.74
CA ILE A 93 6.69 1.58 4.86
C ILE A 93 5.56 0.57 5.07
N HIS A 94 4.31 1.03 5.04
CA HIS A 94 3.14 0.18 5.18
C HIS A 94 3.00 -0.78 4.00
N VAL A 95 3.08 -0.28 2.77
CA VAL A 95 3.01 -1.09 1.54
C VAL A 95 4.01 -2.25 1.60
N LEU A 96 5.25 -1.96 1.96
CA LEU A 96 6.32 -2.95 1.95
C LEU A 96 6.13 -4.01 3.05
N ILE A 97 5.79 -3.61 4.28
CA ILE A 97 5.51 -4.55 5.36
C ILE A 97 4.30 -5.42 5.01
N LEU A 98 3.21 -4.80 4.56
CA LEU A 98 2.00 -5.50 4.17
C LEU A 98 2.29 -6.50 3.04
N ALA A 99 2.96 -6.08 1.98
CA ALA A 99 3.35 -6.97 0.88
C ALA A 99 4.24 -8.13 1.38
N ALA A 100 5.18 -7.89 2.29
CA ALA A 100 6.11 -8.92 2.74
C ALA A 100 5.42 -10.08 3.48
N PHE A 101 4.34 -9.79 4.21
CA PHE A 101 3.70 -10.76 5.10
C PHE A 101 2.29 -11.17 4.68
N TYR A 102 1.60 -10.38 3.87
CA TYR A 102 0.22 -10.67 3.46
C TYR A 102 0.05 -12.03 2.77
N PRO A 103 0.97 -12.51 1.91
CA PRO A 103 0.85 -13.87 1.36
C PRO A 103 0.83 -14.97 2.41
N ARG A 104 1.52 -14.79 3.55
CA ARG A 104 1.47 -15.73 4.67
C ARG A 104 0.14 -15.63 5.41
N VAL A 105 -0.34 -14.41 5.67
CA VAL A 105 -1.66 -14.17 6.28
C VAL A 105 -2.78 -14.79 5.46
N TYR A 106 -2.75 -14.64 4.13
CA TYR A 106 -3.77 -15.17 3.24
C TYR A 106 -3.86 -16.70 3.26
N ARG A 107 -2.73 -17.39 3.49
CA ARG A 107 -2.65 -18.86 3.56
C ARG A 107 -3.14 -19.46 4.89
N ILE A 108 -3.42 -18.64 5.90
CA ILE A 108 -3.92 -19.11 7.20
C ILE A 108 -5.31 -19.73 7.02
N LYS A 109 -5.46 -20.97 7.51
CA LYS A 109 -6.75 -21.67 7.54
C LYS A 109 -7.64 -21.09 8.64
N GLY A 110 -8.92 -20.90 8.30
CA GLY A 110 -9.94 -20.33 9.19
C GLY A 110 -10.07 -18.82 9.03
N THR A 111 -11.30 -18.37 8.76
CA THR A 111 -11.61 -16.97 8.47
C THR A 111 -11.22 -16.04 9.61
N PHE A 112 -11.67 -16.32 10.84
CA PHE A 112 -11.37 -15.45 11.99
C PHE A 112 -9.88 -15.38 12.33
N ARG A 113 -9.15 -16.50 12.21
CA ARG A 113 -7.69 -16.52 12.43
C ARG A 113 -6.95 -15.67 11.40
N ARG A 114 -7.36 -15.77 10.13
CA ARG A 114 -6.81 -14.95 9.05
C ARG A 114 -7.14 -13.47 9.22
N LEU A 115 -8.36 -13.11 9.64
CA LEU A 115 -8.73 -11.73 9.94
C LEU A 115 -7.96 -11.18 11.15
N GLY A 116 -7.77 -11.97 12.21
CA GLY A 116 -6.95 -11.59 13.36
C GLY A 116 -5.48 -11.39 12.99
N ALA A 117 -4.91 -12.28 12.17
CA ALA A 117 -3.55 -12.13 11.64
C ALA A 117 -3.42 -10.93 10.70
N PHE A 118 -4.45 -10.63 9.92
CA PHE A 118 -4.51 -9.44 9.07
C PHE A 118 -4.55 -8.17 9.91
N LEU A 119 -5.37 -8.11 10.96
CA LEU A 119 -5.40 -7.01 11.91
C LEU A 119 -4.01 -6.75 12.53
N LEU A 120 -3.35 -7.82 12.99
CA LEU A 120 -2.02 -7.72 13.58
C LEU A 120 -0.99 -7.21 12.56
N LEU A 121 -1.04 -7.70 11.31
CA LEU A 121 -0.17 -7.22 10.25
C LEU A 121 -0.40 -5.73 9.96
N THR A 122 -1.66 -5.31 9.81
CA THR A 122 -2.03 -3.92 9.58
C THR A 122 -1.58 -3.02 10.74
N ALA A 123 -1.76 -3.47 11.99
CA ALA A 123 -1.30 -2.76 13.18
C ALA A 123 0.22 -2.58 13.18
N VAL A 124 0.98 -3.64 12.95
CA VAL A 124 2.45 -3.56 12.88
C VAL A 124 2.90 -2.63 11.76
N ALA A 125 2.31 -2.77 10.56
CA ALA A 125 2.65 -1.92 9.41
C ALA A 125 2.36 -0.44 9.70
N LEU A 126 1.20 -0.15 10.31
CA LEU A 126 0.81 1.19 10.71
C LEU A 126 1.72 1.77 11.80
N PHE A 127 2.14 0.96 12.77
CA PHE A 127 3.05 1.38 13.83
C PHE A 127 4.38 1.90 13.26
N PHE A 128 4.98 1.17 12.32
CA PHE A 128 6.21 1.62 11.66
C PHE A 128 6.00 2.85 10.77
N GLN A 129 4.87 2.92 10.05
CA GLN A 129 4.48 4.11 9.30
C GLN A 129 4.33 5.34 10.21
N TYR A 130 3.84 5.18 11.44
CA TYR A 130 3.64 6.28 12.38
C TYR A 130 4.93 6.93 12.84
N TRP A 131 6.00 6.16 13.00
CA TRP A 131 7.32 6.71 13.29
C TRP A 131 7.83 7.65 12.20
N TRP A 132 7.53 7.34 10.93
CA TRP A 132 7.82 8.27 9.83
C TRP A 132 7.06 9.58 10.00
N TRP A 133 5.76 9.53 10.25
CA TRP A 133 4.94 10.74 10.43
C TRP A 133 5.39 11.56 11.63
N ILE A 134 5.69 10.92 12.76
CA ILE A 134 6.24 11.60 13.94
C ILE A 134 7.53 12.33 13.57
N GLY A 135 8.45 11.66 12.87
CA GLY A 135 9.71 12.27 12.45
C GLY A 135 9.52 13.41 11.45
N LEU A 136 8.66 13.21 10.46
CA LEU A 136 8.33 14.20 9.44
C LEU A 136 7.74 15.47 10.08
N TYR A 137 6.72 15.35 10.92
CA TYR A 137 6.08 16.51 11.54
C TYR A 137 6.94 17.20 12.59
N SER A 138 7.72 16.44 13.37
CA SER A 138 8.45 17.00 14.53
C SER A 138 9.84 17.53 14.17
N PHE A 139 10.57 16.85 13.29
CA PHE A 139 11.97 17.16 13.02
C PHE A 139 12.20 17.80 11.66
N ILE A 140 11.45 17.37 10.63
CA ILE A 140 11.61 17.88 9.27
C ILE A 140 10.76 19.15 9.09
N LEU A 141 9.44 19.04 9.25
CA LEU A 141 8.50 20.14 9.05
C LEU A 141 8.43 21.07 10.27
N LYS A 142 8.82 20.57 11.45
CA LYS A 142 8.85 21.32 12.73
C LYS A 142 7.51 22.00 13.07
N ILE A 143 6.40 21.33 12.75
CA ILE A 143 5.05 21.85 12.95
C ILE A 143 4.58 21.58 14.38
N ILE A 144 4.90 20.41 14.94
CA ILE A 144 4.42 19.95 16.24
C ILE A 144 5.62 19.42 17.06
N PRO A 145 5.78 19.83 18.33
CA PRO A 145 6.85 19.28 19.19
C PRO A 145 6.73 17.76 19.35
N PHE A 146 7.86 17.06 19.41
CA PHE A 146 7.92 15.59 19.41
C PHE A 146 6.97 14.92 20.42
N TRP A 147 6.97 15.38 21.67
CA TRP A 147 6.13 14.79 22.72
C TRP A 147 4.64 15.02 22.47
N ALA A 148 4.26 16.20 21.97
CA ALA A 148 2.89 16.49 21.57
C ALA A 148 2.47 15.64 20.36
N GLN A 149 3.34 15.52 19.37
CA GLN A 149 3.10 14.69 18.19
C GLN A 149 2.92 13.22 18.56
N LEU A 150 3.75 12.70 19.47
CA LEU A 150 3.65 11.33 19.97
C LEU A 150 2.30 11.08 20.65
N SER A 151 1.84 12.01 21.50
CA SER A 151 0.55 11.89 22.18
C SER A 151 -0.63 11.92 21.21
N VAL A 152 -0.65 12.83 20.23
CA VAL A 152 -1.75 12.90 19.26
C VAL A 152 -1.78 11.66 18.37
N GLN A 153 -0.60 11.22 17.90
CA GLN A 153 -0.48 10.01 17.09
C GLN A 153 -0.93 8.77 17.86
N ALA A 154 -0.64 8.65 19.16
CA ALA A 154 -1.11 7.52 19.96
C ALA A 154 -2.64 7.39 19.99
N PHE A 155 -3.37 8.52 19.99
CA PHE A 155 -4.83 8.54 19.88
C PHE A 155 -5.28 8.21 18.45
N ALA A 156 -4.73 8.91 17.46
CA ALA A 156 -5.09 8.78 16.06
C ALA A 156 -4.83 7.39 15.48
N TYR A 157 -3.86 6.66 16.05
CA TYR A 157 -3.48 5.32 15.66
C TYR A 157 -4.68 4.37 15.55
N TRP A 158 -5.60 4.44 16.50
CA TRP A 158 -6.78 3.56 16.50
C TRP A 158 -7.78 3.91 15.39
N GLY A 159 -7.97 5.20 15.12
CA GLY A 159 -8.81 5.66 14.01
C GLY A 159 -8.26 5.21 12.67
N TYR A 160 -6.97 5.41 12.44
CA TYR A 160 -6.31 4.94 11.22
C TYR A 160 -6.23 3.41 11.16
N LEU A 161 -6.04 2.71 12.26
CA LEU A 161 -6.10 1.25 12.27
C LEU A 161 -7.46 0.76 11.77
N ALA A 162 -8.55 1.37 12.22
CA ALA A 162 -9.89 1.06 11.72
C ALA A 162 -10.01 1.33 10.21
N ILE A 163 -9.52 2.47 9.72
CA ILE A 163 -9.53 2.83 8.30
C ILE A 163 -8.76 1.79 7.46
N TYR A 164 -7.55 1.45 7.88
CA TYR A 164 -6.68 0.52 7.14
C TYR A 164 -7.16 -0.93 7.23
N PHE A 165 -7.95 -1.28 8.25
CA PHE A 165 -8.37 -2.65 8.49
C PHE A 165 -9.79 -2.95 8.03
N VAL A 166 -10.79 -2.15 8.40
CA VAL A 166 -12.21 -2.56 8.36
C VAL A 166 -12.68 -2.90 6.94
N VAL A 167 -12.55 -1.98 5.99
CA VAL A 167 -12.99 -2.23 4.61
C VAL A 167 -12.15 -3.34 3.95
N PRO A 168 -10.80 -3.34 4.03
CA PRO A 168 -10.01 -4.45 3.49
C PRO A 168 -10.31 -5.81 4.14
N ALA A 169 -10.63 -5.85 5.43
CA ALA A 169 -11.02 -7.06 6.15
C ALA A 169 -12.37 -7.60 5.68
N ILE A 170 -13.35 -6.72 5.43
CA ILE A 170 -14.64 -7.11 4.84
C ILE A 170 -14.42 -7.72 3.45
N VAL A 171 -13.57 -7.12 2.62
CA VAL A 171 -13.24 -7.65 1.29
C VAL A 171 -12.52 -9.00 1.40
N LEU A 172 -11.57 -9.14 2.33
CA LEU A 172 -10.88 -10.41 2.61
C LEU A 172 -11.84 -11.51 3.10
N TRP A 173 -12.87 -11.14 3.84
CA TRP A 173 -13.88 -12.08 4.34
C TRP A 173 -14.87 -12.51 3.25
N GLN A 174 -15.45 -11.53 2.55
CA GLN A 174 -16.56 -11.74 1.62
C GLN A 174 -16.09 -12.23 0.25
N VAL A 175 -14.98 -11.70 -0.24
CA VAL A 175 -14.48 -11.96 -1.60
C VAL A 175 -12.99 -12.32 -1.60
N PRO A 176 -12.54 -13.32 -0.82
CA PRO A 176 -11.12 -13.66 -0.63
C PRO A 176 -10.38 -13.94 -1.94
N LYS A 177 -11.06 -14.55 -2.93
CA LYS A 177 -10.46 -14.86 -4.25
C LYS A 177 -9.96 -13.61 -4.98
N TYR A 178 -10.63 -12.47 -4.80
CA TYR A 178 -10.24 -11.21 -5.44
C TYR A 178 -9.03 -10.55 -4.78
N VAL A 179 -8.79 -10.82 -3.50
CA VAL A 179 -7.61 -10.33 -2.78
C VAL A 179 -6.54 -11.40 -2.60
N ALA A 180 -6.64 -12.51 -3.33
CA ALA A 180 -5.59 -13.51 -3.37
C ALA A 180 -4.31 -12.89 -3.96
N PRO A 181 -3.15 -13.04 -3.31
CA PRO A 181 -1.89 -12.50 -3.79
C PRO A 181 -1.43 -13.31 -5.02
N GLN A 182 -1.81 -12.83 -6.21
CA GLN A 182 -1.41 -13.39 -7.50
C GLN A 182 -0.17 -12.71 -8.08
N TRP A 183 0.26 -11.63 -7.44
CA TRP A 183 1.48 -10.91 -7.76
C TRP A 183 2.70 -11.58 -7.13
N ARG A 184 3.89 -11.15 -7.56
CA ARG A 184 5.20 -11.61 -7.05
C ARG A 184 6.07 -10.40 -6.75
N TRP A 185 7.11 -10.61 -5.95
CA TRP A 185 8.12 -9.57 -5.79
C TRP A 185 8.92 -9.39 -7.09
N PRO A 186 9.37 -8.17 -7.43
CA PRO A 186 10.06 -7.94 -8.71
C PRO A 186 11.36 -8.72 -8.90
N TRP A 187 11.95 -9.22 -7.80
CA TRP A 187 13.17 -10.03 -7.79
C TRP A 187 12.91 -11.55 -7.74
N GLU A 188 11.65 -12.00 -7.61
CA GLU A 188 11.32 -13.42 -7.67
C GLU A 188 11.30 -13.89 -9.13
N ARG A 189 12.21 -14.80 -9.49
CA ARG A 189 12.29 -15.38 -10.85
C ARG A 189 11.03 -16.17 -11.19
N PHE A 190 10.69 -16.23 -12.48
CA PHE A 190 9.67 -17.15 -12.97
C PHE A 190 10.21 -18.57 -12.86
N LYS A 191 9.50 -19.46 -12.15
CA LYS A 191 9.84 -20.89 -12.06
C LYS A 191 9.92 -21.61 -13.43
N ASP A 192 9.51 -20.95 -14.50
CA ASP A 192 9.57 -21.49 -15.86
C ASP A 192 11.00 -21.43 -16.46
N GLU A 193 11.97 -20.80 -15.78
CA GLU A 193 13.38 -20.73 -16.20
C GLU A 193 14.24 -21.90 -15.68
N GLU A 194 13.69 -22.85 -14.90
CA GLU A 194 14.40 -24.03 -14.39
C GLU A 194 14.17 -25.29 -15.24
N ILE A 195 13.42 -25.18 -16.34
CA ILE A 195 13.22 -26.25 -17.33
C ILE A 195 13.74 -25.73 -18.68
N GLY A 196 15.05 -25.59 -18.77
CA GLY A 196 15.80 -25.31 -19.99
C GLY A 196 16.99 -26.24 -20.08
#